data_AF-A0A7G2EGI6-F1
#
_entry.id   AF-A0A7G2EGI6-F1
#
_cell.length_a   1.000
_cell.length_b   1.000
_cell.length_c   1.000
_cell.angle_alpha   90.00
_cell.angle_beta   90.00
_cell.angle_gamma   90.00
#
_symmetry.space_group_name_H-M   'P 1'
#
loop_
_entity.id
_entity.type
_entity.pdbx_description
1 polymer ?
#
loop_
_entity_poly.entity_id
_entity_poly.type
_entity_poly.pdbx_seq_one_letter_code
_entity_poly.pdbx_strand_id
1 'polypeptide(L)'
;MELNKDQTVMSEDKKPQDPNPRFACEGCSVLLDINDGDRLVFARLSSGAILKIGNKNYSLKPLIGAPFGSLFQVETGEDGSFLSRILPIKQESNSNNVMDDSRDNREIVDNNEAQNLTGEEIEAMRREGAKGDEIIEALIANSKTFDKKFQLSQEKYKLKKQKKYAPKLLLRRPFARRYLFVRFFSVFFFF
;
A
#
# COMPACT_ATOMS: atom_id res chain seq x y z
N MET A 1 63.39 -24.74 -5.40
CA MET A 1 63.42 -23.75 -4.32
C MET A 1 62.49 -22.62 -4.74
N GLU A 2 61.21 -22.75 -4.38
CA GLU A 2 60.53 -22.05 -3.26
C GLU A 2 59.81 -20.80 -3.81
N LEU A 3 58.50 -20.80 -4.09
CA LEU A 3 57.31 -20.69 -3.21
C LEU A 3 57.22 -19.42 -2.34
N ASN A 4 56.16 -18.64 -2.57
CA ASN A 4 55.28 -17.83 -1.69
C ASN A 4 54.96 -16.47 -2.38
N LYS A 5 53.75 -16.17 -2.87
CA LYS A 5 52.40 -16.13 -2.26
C LYS A 5 52.27 -14.99 -1.25
N ASP A 6 51.58 -13.91 -1.66
CA ASP A 6 50.67 -13.17 -0.78
C ASP A 6 49.57 -12.46 -1.60
N GLN A 7 48.34 -12.64 -1.13
CA GLN A 7 47.10 -12.04 -1.57
C GLN A 7 46.74 -10.85 -0.66
N THR A 8 45.71 -10.08 -1.08
CA THR A 8 44.80 -9.23 -0.26
C THR A 8 45.38 -7.82 0.01
N VAL A 9 44.65 -6.70 -0.12
CA VAL A 9 43.32 -6.40 0.42
C VAL A 9 42.61 -5.28 -0.35
N MET A 10 41.32 -5.49 -0.59
CA MET A 10 40.29 -4.52 -0.99
C MET A 10 40.15 -3.40 0.04
N SER A 11 40.06 -2.14 -0.41
CA SER A 11 39.42 -1.09 0.39
C SER A 11 38.53 -0.25 -0.51
N GLU A 12 37.28 -0.68 -0.64
CA GLU A 12 36.17 0.16 -1.08
C GLU A 12 36.05 1.35 -0.14
N ASP A 13 36.09 2.55 -0.71
CA ASP A 13 35.84 3.81 -0.02
C ASP A 13 34.44 3.79 0.61
N LYS A 14 34.38 3.45 1.89
CA LYS A 14 33.20 3.70 2.72
C LYS A 14 33.07 5.21 2.93
N LYS A 15 32.39 5.88 1.99
CA LYS A 15 31.86 7.23 2.21
C LYS A 15 31.11 7.25 3.55
N PRO A 16 31.29 8.29 4.37
CA PRO A 16 30.57 8.43 5.63
C PRO A 16 29.08 8.37 5.33
N GLN A 17 28.39 7.39 5.91
CA GLN A 17 26.95 7.29 5.76
C GLN A 17 26.35 8.51 6.42
N ASP A 18 25.66 9.34 5.62
CA ASP A 18 24.91 10.47 6.14
C ASP A 18 24.02 9.98 7.29
N PRO A 19 24.01 10.65 8.45
CA PRO A 19 23.23 10.24 9.61
C PRO A 19 21.72 10.28 9.34
N ASN A 20 21.31 10.87 8.21
CA ASN A 20 19.93 11.04 7.81
C ASN A 20 19.76 10.70 6.32
N PRO A 21 19.83 9.41 5.94
CA PRO A 21 19.73 9.02 4.56
C PRO A 21 18.38 9.49 4.00
N ARG A 22 18.41 10.22 2.88
CA ARG A 22 17.18 10.66 2.18
C ARG A 22 16.46 9.47 1.54
N PHE A 23 17.21 8.40 1.30
CA PHE A 23 16.80 7.18 0.63
C PHE A 23 16.84 6.00 1.59
N ALA A 24 15.96 5.03 1.38
CA ALA A 24 15.99 3.76 2.06
C ALA A 24 17.15 2.91 1.50
N CYS A 25 18.08 2.48 2.35
CA CYS A 25 19.19 1.63 1.94
C CYS A 25 18.98 0.19 2.43
N GLU A 26 19.74 -0.74 1.86
CA GLU A 26 19.79 -2.11 2.37
C GLU A 26 20.33 -2.10 3.81
N GLY A 27 19.69 -2.89 4.69
CA GLY A 27 20.00 -2.95 6.11
C GLY A 27 19.31 -1.90 6.98
N CYS A 28 18.65 -0.89 6.39
CA CYS A 28 17.94 0.14 7.15
C CYS A 28 16.63 -0.37 7.76
N SER A 29 16.34 0.08 8.98
CA SER A 29 15.02 -0.08 9.60
C SER A 29 14.07 0.99 9.06
N VAL A 30 12.91 0.57 8.58
CA VAL A 30 11.90 1.47 8.03
C VAL A 30 10.55 1.21 8.68
N LEU A 31 9.71 2.25 8.67
CA LEU A 31 8.33 2.15 9.11
C LEU A 31 7.43 2.18 7.88
N LEU A 32 6.61 1.16 7.71
CA LEU A 32 5.67 1.03 6.61
C LEU A 32 4.28 1.33 7.14
N ASP A 33 3.67 2.37 6.59
CA ASP A 33 2.32 2.77 6.92
C ASP A 33 1.37 2.23 5.85
N ILE A 34 0.50 1.30 6.26
CA ILE A 34 -0.44 0.60 5.39
C ILE A 34 -1.78 1.32 5.48
N ASN A 35 -2.33 1.73 4.33
CA ASN A 35 -3.63 2.40 4.21
C ASN A 35 -3.78 3.67 5.07
N ASP A 36 -2.75 4.51 5.09
CA ASP A 36 -2.75 5.82 5.77
C ASP A 36 -3.10 5.75 7.26
N GLY A 37 -2.52 4.79 7.98
CA GLY A 37 -2.59 4.68 9.43
C GLY A 37 -3.38 3.49 9.96
N ASP A 38 -4.02 2.69 9.09
CA ASP A 38 -4.77 1.51 9.53
C ASP A 38 -3.84 0.47 10.16
N ARG A 39 -2.62 0.30 9.64
CA ARG A 39 -1.62 -0.59 10.22
C ARG A 39 -0.21 -0.07 10.00
N LEU A 40 0.58 -0.03 11.06
CA LEU A 40 1.98 0.39 11.04
C LEU A 40 2.88 -0.82 11.26
N VAL A 41 3.80 -1.08 10.33
CA VAL A 41 4.71 -2.24 10.37
C VAL A 41 6.16 -1.79 10.35
N PHE A 42 6.94 -2.25 11.32
CA PHE A 42 8.39 -2.10 11.31
C PHE A 42 9.00 -3.23 10.48
N ALA A 43 9.82 -2.87 9.51
CA ALA A 43 10.54 -3.84 8.69
C ALA A 43 12.00 -3.42 8.56
N ARG A 44 12.90 -4.41 8.50
CA ARG A 44 14.28 -4.21 8.12
C ARG A 44 14.41 -4.51 6.63
N LEU A 45 14.91 -3.54 5.86
CA LEU A 45 15.12 -3.75 4.43
C LEU A 45 16.33 -4.66 4.22
N SER A 46 16.14 -5.70 3.44
CA SER A 46 17.18 -6.61 2.99
C SER A 46 16.79 -7.11 1.60
N SER A 47 17.76 -7.52 0.79
CA SER A 47 17.51 -8.12 -0.52
C SER A 47 16.49 -9.27 -0.50
N GLY A 48 16.36 -10.00 0.61
CA GLY A 48 15.37 -11.08 0.78
C GLY A 48 14.15 -10.72 1.64
N ALA A 49 13.95 -9.46 2.02
CA ALA A 49 12.92 -9.11 2.99
C ALA A 49 11.51 -9.22 2.40
N ILE A 50 10.63 -9.90 3.14
CA ILE A 50 9.23 -10.14 2.77
C ILE A 50 8.34 -9.42 3.79
N LEU A 51 7.35 -8.70 3.29
CA LEU A 51 6.30 -8.05 4.09
C LEU A 51 4.99 -8.81 3.94
N LYS A 52 4.35 -9.09 5.07
CA LYS A 52 3.00 -9.68 5.11
C LYS A 52 1.95 -8.59 5.19
N ILE A 53 1.17 -8.40 4.13
CA ILE A 53 0.00 -7.51 4.12
C ILE A 53 -1.25 -8.39 3.97
N GLY A 54 -2.05 -8.47 5.02
CA GLY A 54 -3.13 -9.44 5.12
C GLY A 54 -2.58 -10.87 5.02
N ASN A 55 -3.09 -11.64 4.07
CA ASN A 55 -2.70 -13.04 3.83
C ASN A 55 -1.65 -13.21 2.71
N LYS A 56 -1.14 -12.11 2.13
CA LYS A 56 -0.20 -12.15 1.01
C LYS A 56 1.18 -11.66 1.43
N ASN A 57 2.19 -12.23 0.78
CA ASN A 57 3.61 -11.94 0.98
C ASN A 57 4.10 -11.04 -0.16
N TYR A 58 4.79 -9.95 0.16
CA TYR A 58 5.29 -8.96 -0.80
C TYR A 58 6.79 -8.76 -0.62
N SER A 59 7.52 -8.68 -1.72
CA SER A 59 8.97 -8.44 -1.68
C SER A 59 9.27 -6.95 -1.46
N LEU A 60 10.25 -6.65 -0.58
CA LEU A 60 10.65 -5.27 -0.27
C LEU A 60 11.84 -4.78 -1.08
N LYS A 61 12.34 -5.58 -2.02
CA LYS A 61 13.41 -5.20 -2.95
C LYS A 61 13.15 -3.83 -3.63
N PRO A 62 11.94 -3.52 -4.12
CA PRO A 62 11.67 -2.23 -4.81
C PRO A 62 11.72 -1.00 -3.90
N LEU A 63 11.71 -1.19 -2.57
CA LEU A 63 11.80 -0.09 -1.61
C LEU A 63 13.24 0.38 -1.39
N ILE A 64 14.22 -0.48 -1.70
CA ILE A 64 15.65 -0.15 -1.59
C ILE A 64 15.98 0.88 -2.68
N GLY A 65 16.60 1.99 -2.27
CA GLY A 65 16.89 3.14 -3.12
C GLY A 65 15.77 4.17 -3.22
N ALA A 66 14.57 3.90 -2.68
CA ALA A 66 13.48 4.86 -2.73
C ALA A 66 13.59 5.93 -1.63
N PRO A 67 13.25 7.19 -1.90
CA PRO A 67 13.22 8.23 -0.88
C PRO A 67 12.08 8.01 0.12
N PHE A 68 12.36 8.34 1.38
CA PHE A 68 11.35 8.33 2.43
C PHE A 68 10.21 9.31 2.10
N GLY A 69 8.98 8.89 2.35
CA GLY A 69 7.75 9.59 1.97
C GLY A 69 7.15 9.12 0.64
N SER A 70 7.82 8.19 -0.06
CA SER A 70 7.25 7.60 -1.29
C SER A 70 6.05 6.72 -0.98
N LEU A 71 5.07 6.77 -1.89
CA LEU A 71 3.91 5.88 -1.90
C LEU A 71 4.19 4.69 -2.83
N PHE A 72 3.74 3.52 -2.40
CA PHE A 72 3.80 2.29 -3.16
C PHE A 72 2.42 1.68 -3.23
N GLN A 73 2.04 1.24 -4.42
CA GLN A 73 0.84 0.45 -4.63
C GLN A 73 1.24 -1.01 -4.67
N VAL A 74 0.37 -1.85 -4.11
CA VAL A 74 0.49 -3.29 -4.26
C VAL A 74 -0.12 -3.68 -5.59
N GLU A 75 0.67 -4.28 -6.46
CA GLU A 75 0.21 -4.88 -7.72
C GLU A 75 0.43 -6.39 -7.67
N THR A 76 -0.50 -7.12 -8.28
CA THR A 76 -0.40 -8.58 -8.43
C THR A 76 -0.20 -8.85 -9.92
N GLY A 77 0.98 -9.32 -10.32
CA GLY A 77 1.23 -9.77 -11.69
C GLY A 77 1.28 -11.29 -11.79
N GLU A 78 1.48 -11.79 -13.02
CA GLU A 78 1.63 -13.21 -13.34
C GLU A 78 2.83 -13.84 -12.60
N ASP A 79 3.94 -13.11 -12.47
CA ASP A 79 5.17 -13.55 -11.78
C ASP A 79 5.20 -13.26 -10.27
N GLY A 80 4.04 -12.90 -9.70
CA GLY A 80 3.86 -12.68 -8.26
C GLY A 80 3.54 -11.24 -7.89
N SER A 81 3.38 -11.00 -6.58
CA SER A 81 2.99 -9.69 -6.06
C SER A 81 4.21 -8.78 -5.85
N PHE A 82 4.20 -7.62 -6.51
CA PHE A 82 5.27 -6.62 -6.44
C PHE A 82 4.73 -5.28 -5.96
N LEU A 83 5.65 -4.43 -5.48
CA LEU A 83 5.34 -3.08 -5.04
C LEU A 83 5.76 -2.11 -6.14
N SER A 84 4.79 -1.46 -6.78
CA SER A 84 5.03 -0.42 -7.76
C SER A 84 5.10 0.93 -7.03
N ARG A 85 6.11 1.74 -7.38
CA ARG A 85 6.24 3.08 -6.81
C ARG A 85 5.26 4.01 -7.51
N ILE A 86 4.32 4.57 -6.75
CA ILE A 86 3.47 5.65 -7.25
C ILE A 86 4.33 6.91 -7.22
N LEU A 87 4.86 7.29 -8.38
CA LEU A 87 5.35 8.64 -8.57
C LEU A 87 4.13 9.56 -8.44
N PRO A 88 4.20 10.66 -7.67
CA PRO A 88 3.19 11.69 -7.72
C PRO A 88 3.30 12.37 -9.09
N ILE A 89 2.81 11.72 -10.13
CA ILE A 89 2.30 12.42 -11.28
C ILE A 89 1.20 13.28 -10.70
N LYS A 90 1.26 14.57 -11.03
CA LYS A 90 0.28 15.59 -10.70
C LYS A 90 -1.07 15.18 -11.32
N GLN A 91 -1.69 14.13 -10.81
CA GLN A 91 -3.10 13.89 -10.99
C GLN A 91 -3.73 15.00 -10.18
N GLU A 92 -3.90 16.14 -10.85
CA GLU A 92 -4.95 17.08 -10.57
C GLU A 92 -6.16 16.22 -10.21
N SER A 93 -6.50 16.21 -8.92
CA SER A 93 -7.70 15.59 -8.41
C SER A 93 -8.85 16.30 -9.09
N ASN A 94 -9.16 15.80 -10.28
CA ASN A 94 -10.13 16.37 -11.16
C ASN A 94 -11.45 16.34 -10.41
N SER A 95 -12.01 17.53 -10.31
CA SER A 95 -13.41 17.81 -9.98
C SER A 95 -13.87 17.29 -8.62
N ASN A 96 -13.77 18.19 -7.63
CA ASN A 96 -14.89 18.45 -6.74
C ASN A 96 -16.14 18.74 -7.60
N ASN A 97 -16.73 17.72 -8.20
CA ASN A 97 -18.07 17.82 -8.76
C ASN A 97 -18.98 17.90 -7.53
N VAL A 98 -19.18 19.11 -7.03
CA VAL A 98 -20.33 19.44 -6.19
C VAL A 98 -21.52 19.30 -7.11
N MET A 99 -21.96 18.06 -7.33
CA MET A 99 -23.23 17.81 -7.98
C MET A 99 -24.29 18.15 -6.93
N ASP A 100 -25.16 19.09 -7.27
CA ASP A 100 -26.29 19.53 -6.47
C ASP A 100 -27.03 18.31 -5.90
N ASP A 101 -26.89 18.13 -4.58
CA ASP A 101 -27.09 16.82 -3.95
C ASP A 101 -28.48 16.77 -3.33
N SER A 102 -29.50 16.76 -4.19
CA SER A 102 -30.90 16.54 -3.80
C SER A 102 -31.24 15.04 -3.64
N ARG A 103 -30.22 14.17 -3.59
CA ARG A 103 -30.36 12.70 -3.50
C ARG A 103 -30.44 12.26 -2.04
N ASP A 104 -31.59 11.73 -1.62
CA ASP A 104 -31.83 11.25 -0.26
C ASP A 104 -31.77 9.70 -0.20
N ASN A 105 -31.29 9.16 0.92
CA ASN A 105 -31.16 7.71 1.14
C ASN A 105 -32.49 7.04 1.55
N ARG A 106 -33.62 7.76 1.55
CA ARG A 106 -34.94 7.24 1.98
C ARG A 106 -35.47 6.10 1.11
N GLU A 107 -35.11 6.05 -0.16
CA GLU A 107 -35.55 5.02 -1.11
C GLU A 107 -34.61 3.80 -1.14
N ILE A 108 -33.54 3.79 -0.34
CA ILE A 108 -32.60 2.67 -0.31
C ILE A 108 -33.19 1.54 0.55
N VAL A 109 -33.74 0.54 -0.13
CA VAL A 109 -34.17 -0.71 0.49
C VAL A 109 -33.00 -1.69 0.47
N ASP A 110 -32.74 -2.33 1.61
CA ASP A 110 -31.70 -3.35 1.75
C ASP A 110 -32.24 -4.72 1.27
N ASN A 111 -32.36 -4.88 -0.04
CA ASN A 111 -32.39 -6.21 -0.64
C ASN A 111 -30.93 -6.61 -0.93
N ASN A 112 -30.44 -7.70 -0.35
CA ASN A 112 -29.05 -8.21 -0.49
C ASN A 112 -28.55 -8.42 -1.94
N GLU A 113 -29.34 -8.04 -2.95
CA GLU A 113 -29.09 -7.99 -4.39
C GLU A 113 -28.44 -6.67 -4.86
N ALA A 114 -28.01 -5.81 -3.94
CA ALA A 114 -27.43 -4.49 -4.25
C ALA A 114 -26.09 -4.56 -5.03
N GLN A 115 -25.44 -5.72 -5.09
CA GLN A 115 -24.23 -5.99 -5.86
C GLN A 115 -24.45 -7.22 -6.75
N ASN A 116 -24.39 -7.03 -8.07
CA ASN A 116 -24.55 -8.14 -9.02
C ASN A 116 -23.30 -9.02 -9.15
N LEU A 117 -22.12 -8.49 -8.81
CA LEU A 117 -20.85 -9.19 -8.97
C LEU A 117 -20.63 -10.22 -7.86
N THR A 118 -20.32 -11.46 -8.25
CA THR A 118 -20.09 -12.58 -7.32
C THR A 118 -18.68 -12.53 -6.72
N GLY A 119 -18.48 -13.22 -5.59
CA GLY A 119 -17.15 -13.33 -4.97
C GLY A 119 -16.12 -14.00 -5.88
N GLU A 120 -16.57 -14.93 -6.72
CA GLU A 120 -15.72 -15.68 -7.65
C GLU A 120 -15.18 -14.78 -8.78
N GLU A 121 -16.01 -13.89 -9.32
CA GLU A 121 -15.59 -12.90 -10.32
C GLU A 121 -14.56 -11.92 -9.75
N ILE A 122 -14.71 -11.51 -8.48
CA ILE A 122 -13.72 -10.67 -7.79
C ILE A 122 -12.39 -11.42 -7.66
N GLU A 123 -12.43 -12.72 -7.36
CA GLU A 123 -11.22 -13.54 -7.27
C GLU A 123 -10.59 -13.81 -8.63
N ALA A 124 -11.39 -13.92 -9.69
CA ALA A 124 -10.92 -14.02 -11.07
C ALA A 124 -10.15 -12.76 -11.48
N MET A 125 -10.73 -11.56 -11.30
CA MET A 125 -10.04 -10.29 -11.56
C MET A 125 -8.74 -10.16 -10.77
N ARG A 126 -8.71 -10.66 -9.52
CA ARG A 126 -7.49 -10.67 -8.69
C ARG A 126 -6.44 -11.69 -9.16
N ARG A 127 -6.87 -12.79 -9.79
CA ARG A 127 -5.98 -13.81 -10.37
C ARG A 127 -5.41 -13.35 -11.72
N GLU A 128 -6.21 -12.64 -12.50
CA GLU A 128 -5.81 -12.00 -13.76
C GLU A 128 -4.83 -10.82 -13.54
N GLY A 129 -4.61 -10.43 -12.28
CA GLY A 129 -3.69 -9.35 -11.95
C GLY A 129 -4.24 -7.95 -12.24
N ALA A 130 -5.56 -7.83 -12.40
CA ALA A 130 -6.21 -6.53 -12.59
C ALA A 130 -5.83 -5.56 -11.46
N LYS A 131 -5.68 -4.28 -11.81
CA LYS A 131 -5.32 -3.27 -10.82
C LYS A 131 -6.45 -3.12 -9.81
N GLY A 132 -6.09 -2.81 -8.57
CA GLY A 132 -7.08 -2.60 -7.52
C GLY A 132 -8.09 -1.49 -7.87
N ASP A 133 -7.68 -0.51 -8.68
CA ASP A 133 -8.54 0.57 -9.17
C ASP A 133 -9.57 0.08 -10.20
N GLU A 134 -9.18 -0.79 -11.14
CA GLU A 134 -10.08 -1.42 -12.13
C GLU A 134 -11.15 -2.29 -11.45
N ILE A 135 -10.76 -3.03 -10.41
CA ILE A 135 -11.69 -3.83 -9.59
C ILE A 135 -12.74 -2.92 -8.93
N ILE A 136 -12.34 -1.72 -8.49
CA ILE A 136 -13.25 -0.77 -7.83
C ILE A 136 -14.21 -0.17 -8.85
N GLU A 137 -13.74 0.17 -10.05
CA GLU A 137 -14.58 0.66 -11.14
C GLU A 137 -15.61 -0.39 -11.57
N ALA A 138 -15.19 -1.65 -11.74
CA ALA A 138 -16.09 -2.76 -12.04
C ALA A 138 -17.13 -2.97 -10.92
N LEU A 139 -16.75 -2.82 -9.65
CA LEU A 139 -17.68 -2.90 -8.52
C LEU A 139 -18.70 -1.76 -8.51
N ILE A 140 -18.29 -0.55 -8.89
CA ILE A 140 -19.19 0.61 -8.99
C ILE A 140 -20.17 0.42 -10.13
N ALA A 141 -19.69 0.02 -11.32
CA ALA A 141 -20.53 -0.23 -12.49
C ALA A 141 -21.59 -1.33 -12.26
N ASN A 142 -21.28 -2.33 -11.44
CA ASN A 142 -22.20 -3.42 -11.10
C ASN A 142 -23.09 -3.15 -9.87
N SER A 143 -23.02 -1.95 -9.27
CA SER A 143 -23.81 -1.62 -8.07
C SER A 143 -25.03 -0.77 -8.42
N LYS A 144 -26.22 -1.40 -8.34
CA LYS A 144 -27.52 -0.75 -8.64
C LYS A 144 -27.89 0.39 -7.69
N THR A 145 -27.33 0.38 -6.48
CA THR A 145 -27.66 1.36 -5.42
C THR A 145 -26.62 2.47 -5.28
N PHE A 146 -25.53 2.42 -6.06
CA PHE A 146 -24.44 3.38 -5.91
C PHE A 146 -24.86 4.79 -6.32
N ASP A 147 -25.52 4.93 -7.47
CA ASP A 147 -25.90 6.24 -8.02
C ASP A 147 -27.00 6.95 -7.21
N LYS A 148 -27.83 6.16 -6.52
CA LYS A 148 -28.90 6.64 -5.63
C LYS A 148 -28.39 7.16 -4.30
N LYS A 149 -27.17 6.79 -3.88
CA LYS A 149 -26.60 7.25 -2.61
C LYS A 149 -26.17 8.71 -2.69
N PHE A 150 -26.30 9.40 -1.57
CA PHE A 150 -25.72 10.73 -1.36
C PHE A 150 -24.20 10.74 -1.62
N GLN A 151 -23.63 11.86 -2.08
CA GLN A 151 -22.23 11.94 -2.52
C GLN A 151 -21.23 11.54 -1.43
N LEU A 152 -21.44 11.99 -0.18
CA LEU A 152 -20.56 11.59 0.93
C LEU A 152 -20.59 10.08 1.20
N SER A 153 -21.73 9.42 0.95
CA SER A 153 -21.85 7.97 1.08
C SER A 153 -21.12 7.24 -0.06
N GLN A 154 -21.17 7.79 -1.28
CA GLN A 154 -20.43 7.28 -2.43
C GLN A 154 -18.91 7.39 -2.22
N GLU A 155 -18.42 8.54 -1.77
CA GLU A 155 -17.00 8.77 -1.48
C GLU A 155 -16.49 7.84 -0.36
N LYS A 156 -17.26 7.70 0.73
CA LYS A 156 -16.95 6.74 1.79
C LYS A 156 -16.88 5.31 1.27
N TYR A 157 -17.79 4.91 0.38
CA TYR A 157 -17.78 3.59 -0.24
C TYR A 157 -16.53 3.37 -1.10
N LYS A 158 -16.20 4.35 -1.96
CA LYS A 158 -14.97 4.35 -2.79
C LYS A 158 -13.73 4.19 -1.91
N LEU A 159 -13.59 5.00 -0.86
CA LEU A 159 -12.44 4.95 0.06
C LEU A 159 -12.33 3.60 0.78
N LYS A 160 -13.46 3.03 1.22
CA LYS A 160 -13.49 1.70 1.87
C LYS A 160 -13.05 0.59 0.91
N LYS A 161 -13.44 0.67 -0.37
CA LYS A 161 -13.07 -0.31 -1.40
C LYS A 161 -11.60 -0.13 -1.82
N GLN A 162 -11.11 1.10 -1.95
CA GLN A 162 -9.68 1.39 -2.17
C GLN A 162 -8.81 0.76 -1.09
N LYS A 163 -9.14 0.95 0.18
CA LYS A 163 -8.40 0.34 1.30
C LYS A 163 -8.38 -1.20 1.25
N LYS A 164 -9.41 -1.84 0.67
CA LYS A 164 -9.53 -3.30 0.59
C LYS A 164 -8.84 -3.91 -0.64
N TYR A 165 -8.97 -3.27 -1.79
CA TYR A 165 -8.53 -3.83 -3.08
C TYR A 165 -7.24 -3.21 -3.61
N ALA A 166 -6.92 -1.98 -3.22
CA ALA A 166 -5.71 -1.25 -3.62
C ALA A 166 -4.95 -0.74 -2.39
N PRO A 167 -4.38 -1.65 -1.56
CA PRO A 167 -3.67 -1.21 -0.37
C PRO A 167 -2.45 -0.38 -0.73
N LYS A 168 -2.37 0.81 -0.14
CA LYS A 168 -1.26 1.76 -0.33
C LYS A 168 -0.28 1.63 0.81
N LEU A 169 1.00 1.70 0.49
CA LEU A 169 2.11 1.63 1.43
C LEU A 169 2.88 2.94 1.38
N LEU A 170 2.99 3.60 2.52
CA LEU A 170 3.78 4.80 2.65
C LEU A 170 5.06 4.47 3.43
N LEU A 171 6.20 4.67 2.77
CA LEU A 171 7.50 4.45 3.35
C LEU A 171 7.85 5.62 4.29
N ARG A 172 7.85 5.40 5.60
CA ARG A 172 8.21 6.39 6.63
C ARG A 172 9.56 6.07 7.27
N ARG A 173 10.16 7.14 7.80
CA ARG A 173 11.32 7.03 8.67
C ARG A 173 10.92 6.51 10.05
N PRO A 174 11.80 5.73 10.71
CA PRO A 174 11.60 5.36 12.11
C PRO A 174 11.81 6.61 12.99
N PHE A 175 10.73 7.22 13.46
CA PHE A 175 10.79 8.30 14.45
C PHE A 175 10.35 7.78 15.84
N ALA A 176 11.09 8.17 16.89
CA ALA A 176 10.83 7.75 18.27
C ALA A 176 9.37 8.03 18.72
N ARG A 177 8.81 9.18 18.33
CA ARG A 177 7.41 9.54 18.64
C ARG A 177 6.39 8.55 18.08
N ARG A 178 6.65 8.01 16.88
CA ARG A 178 5.78 7.03 16.23
C ARG A 178 5.97 5.63 16.79
N TYR A 179 7.19 5.30 17.24
CA TYR A 179 7.48 4.05 17.94
C TYR A 179 6.63 3.89 19.21
N LEU A 180 6.52 4.95 20.02
CA LEU A 180 5.65 4.95 21.19
C LEU A 180 4.18 4.75 20.79
N PHE A 181 3.70 5.49 19.78
CA PHE A 181 2.31 5.40 19.34
C PHE A 181 1.91 3.99 18.85
N VAL A 182 2.75 3.35 18.02
CA VAL A 182 2.48 2.01 17.49
C VAL A 182 2.47 0.97 18.62
N ARG A 183 3.46 1.04 19.52
CA ARG A 183 3.62 0.04 20.59
C ARG A 183 2.58 0.23 21.70
N PHE A 184 2.13 1.45 21.95
CA PHE A 184 1.09 1.72 22.95
C PHE A 184 -0.29 1.23 22.48
N PHE A 185 -0.67 1.50 21.22
CA PHE A 185 -1.96 1.05 20.68
C PHE A 185 -2.03 -0.46 20.44
N SER A 186 -0.92 -1.11 20.04
CA SER A 186 -0.92 -2.55 19.84
C SER A 186 -0.99 -3.36 21.15
N VAL A 187 -0.57 -2.79 22.27
CA VAL A 187 -0.62 -3.47 23.59
C VAL A 187 -1.96 -3.24 24.28
N PHE A 188 -2.64 -2.11 24.02
CA PHE A 188 -3.91 -1.78 24.66
C PHE A 188 -5.16 -2.38 24.00
N PHE A 189 -5.04 -3.01 22.83
CA PHE A 189 -6.18 -3.61 22.13
C PHE A 189 -6.29 -5.14 22.30
N PHE A 190 -5.63 -5.69 23.33
CA PHE A 190 -5.64 -7.12 23.66
C PHE A 190 -6.21 -7.43 25.06
N PHE A 191 -6.95 -6.49 25.66
CA PHE A 191 -7.74 -6.70 26.88
C PHE A 191 -9.18 -6.24 26.67
#